data_AF-A0AA40DXY1-F1
#
_entry.id   AF-A0AA40DXY1-F1
#
_cell.length_a   1.000
_cell.length_b   1.000
_cell.length_c   1.000
_cell.angle_alpha   90.00
_cell.angle_beta   90.00
_cell.angle_gamma   90.00
#
_symmetry.space_group_name_H-M   'P 1'
#
loop_
_entity.id
_entity.type
_entity.pdbx_description
1 polymer ?
#
loop_
_entity_poly.entity_id
_entity_poly.type
_entity_poly.pdbx_seq_one_letter_code
_entity_poly.pdbx_strand_id
1 'polypeptide(L)'
;MASTVLASRLPSTGQVFSLTLFSIEVFGLFPVFRRYARHRSWRYHVALTVLLVLGAGAGVGMILGDERGWPWKKGLLGMVVACLISAVAMGGCSWWLIGLQKYKNEIYGPWDPARPIIISRRHWDDE
;
A
#
# COMPACT_ATOMS: atom_id res chain seq x y z
N MET A 1 -9.44 15.52 -3.88
CA MET A 1 -9.94 16.00 -5.20
C MET A 1 -9.09 17.16 -5.69
N ALA A 2 -7.85 16.90 -6.10
CA ALA A 2 -7.00 17.89 -6.78
C ALA A 2 -7.21 17.84 -8.31
N SER A 3 -7.64 16.68 -8.83
CA SER A 3 -7.89 16.47 -10.26
C SER A 3 -9.02 17.32 -10.81
N THR A 4 -10.04 17.65 -10.03
CA THR A 4 -11.13 18.55 -10.44
C THR A 4 -10.66 19.99 -10.60
N VAL A 5 -9.74 20.44 -9.75
CA VAL A 5 -9.11 21.78 -9.83
C VAL A 5 -8.14 21.86 -11.01
N LEU A 6 -7.43 20.78 -11.33
CA LEU A 6 -6.59 20.71 -12.52
C LEU A 6 -7.43 20.62 -13.80
N ALA A 7 -8.52 19.85 -13.77
CA ALA A 7 -9.41 19.68 -14.90
C ALA A 7 -10.09 21.01 -15.29
N SER A 8 -10.49 21.83 -14.34
CA SER A 8 -11.09 23.14 -14.64
C SER A 8 -10.15 24.13 -15.35
N ARG A 9 -8.85 23.82 -15.42
CA ARG A 9 -7.83 24.62 -16.14
C ARG A 9 -7.58 24.14 -17.57
N LEU A 10 -8.21 23.04 -18.02
CA LEU A 10 -8.00 22.50 -19.36
C LEU A 10 -8.89 23.20 -20.40
N PRO A 11 -8.37 23.48 -21.60
CA PRO A 11 -9.08 24.24 -22.63
C PRO A 11 -10.18 23.45 -23.36
N SER A 12 -10.22 22.12 -23.21
CA SER A 12 -11.11 21.23 -23.96
C SER A 12 -11.96 20.36 -23.03
N THR A 13 -13.27 20.31 -23.28
CA THR A 13 -14.23 19.47 -22.53
C THR A 13 -13.85 17.99 -22.57
N GLY A 14 -13.28 17.52 -23.69
CA GLY A 14 -12.80 16.14 -23.82
C GLY A 14 -11.65 15.83 -22.85
N GLN A 15 -10.70 16.75 -22.69
CA GLN A 15 -9.58 16.57 -21.75
C GLN A 15 -10.05 16.59 -20.29
N VAL A 16 -11.01 17.45 -19.96
CA VAL A 16 -11.66 17.48 -18.63
C VAL A 16 -12.35 16.16 -18.35
N PHE A 17 -13.14 15.67 -19.31
CA PHE A 17 -13.85 14.40 -19.19
C PHE A 17 -12.89 13.22 -19.01
N SER A 18 -11.87 13.09 -19.87
CA SER A 18 -10.87 12.03 -19.76
C SER A 18 -10.09 12.07 -18.44
N LEU A 19 -9.66 13.26 -17.99
CA LEU A 19 -8.96 13.40 -16.72
C LEU A 19 -9.85 13.02 -15.52
N THR A 20 -11.12 13.42 -15.57
CA THR A 20 -12.09 13.12 -14.51
C THR A 20 -12.41 11.63 -14.48
N LEU A 21 -12.69 11.00 -15.62
CA LEU A 21 -12.92 9.56 -15.71
C LEU A 21 -11.71 8.77 -15.23
N PHE A 22 -10.51 9.08 -15.73
CA PHE A 22 -9.29 8.42 -15.31
C PHE A 22 -9.06 8.55 -13.79
N SER A 23 -9.36 9.73 -13.22
CA SER A 23 -9.28 9.93 -11.77
C SER A 23 -10.25 9.03 -11.00
N ILE A 24 -11.49 8.89 -11.47
CA ILE A 24 -12.49 8.02 -10.86
C ILE A 24 -12.03 6.55 -10.93
N GLU A 25 -11.46 6.13 -12.05
CA GLU A 25 -10.94 4.77 -12.22
C GLU A 25 -9.78 4.49 -11.26
N VAL A 26 -8.76 5.34 -11.24
CA VAL A 26 -7.53 5.12 -10.46
C VAL A 26 -7.76 5.30 -8.95
N PHE A 27 -8.53 6.30 -8.53
CA PHE A 27 -8.72 6.60 -7.11
C PHE A 27 -10.03 6.08 -6.52
N GLY A 28 -11.05 5.84 -7.34
CA GLY A 28 -12.35 5.34 -6.89
C GLY A 28 -12.50 3.84 -7.09
N LEU A 29 -12.49 3.39 -8.35
CA LEU A 29 -12.80 1.99 -8.71
C LEU A 29 -11.66 1.04 -8.40
N PHE A 30 -10.42 1.44 -8.69
CA PHE A 30 -9.25 0.58 -8.54
C PHE A 30 -9.00 0.11 -7.09
N PRO A 31 -9.14 0.97 -6.05
CA PRO A 31 -9.06 0.51 -4.66
C PRO A 31 -10.14 -0.53 -4.28
N VAL A 32 -11.37 -0.33 -4.77
CA VAL A 32 -12.49 -1.26 -4.55
C VAL A 32 -12.20 -2.61 -5.22
N PHE A 33 -11.77 -2.57 -6.49
CA PHE A 33 -11.34 -3.77 -7.22
C PHE A 33 -10.22 -4.51 -6.49
N ARG A 34 -9.19 -3.80 -6.03
CA ARG A 34 -8.04 -4.38 -5.33
C ARG A 34 -8.46 -5.05 -4.01
N ARG A 35 -9.42 -4.47 -3.29
CA ARG A 35 -10.01 -5.08 -2.08
C ARG A 35 -10.79 -6.35 -2.43
N TYR A 36 -11.62 -6.30 -3.47
CA TYR A 36 -12.38 -7.47 -3.92
C TYR A 36 -11.47 -8.62 -4.37
N ALA A 37 -10.43 -8.32 -5.16
CA ALA A 37 -9.45 -9.31 -5.61
C ALA A 37 -8.77 -10.02 -4.44
N ARG A 38 -8.45 -9.29 -3.36
CA ARG A 38 -7.89 -9.86 -2.12
C ARG A 38 -8.86 -10.79 -1.40
N HIS A 39 -10.12 -10.40 -1.28
CA HIS A 39 -11.13 -11.25 -0.65
C HIS A 39 -11.41 -12.51 -1.46
N ARG A 40 -11.34 -12.45 -2.79
CA ARG A 40 -11.62 -13.60 -3.64
C ARG A 40 -10.49 -14.63 -3.64
N SER A 41 -9.24 -14.20 -3.79
CA SER A 41 -8.10 -15.11 -3.63
C SER A 41 -6.81 -14.36 -3.31
N TRP A 42 -5.99 -14.97 -2.46
CA TRP A 42 -4.65 -14.46 -2.16
C TRP A 42 -3.77 -14.39 -3.41
N ARG A 43 -3.89 -15.39 -4.31
CA ARG A 43 -3.11 -15.46 -5.55
C ARG A 43 -3.38 -14.26 -6.46
N TYR A 44 -4.64 -13.85 -6.62
CA TYR A 44 -4.99 -12.67 -7.41
C TYR A 44 -4.45 -11.39 -6.80
N HIS A 45 -4.48 -11.28 -5.47
CA HIS A 45 -3.90 -10.13 -4.78
C HIS A 45 -2.39 -9.98 -5.03
N VAL A 46 -1.66 -11.09 -4.91
CA VAL A 46 -0.21 -11.13 -5.15
C VAL A 46 0.08 -10.86 -6.62
N ALA A 47 -0.60 -11.53 -7.55
CA ALA A 47 -0.42 -11.34 -8.98
C ALA A 47 -0.67 -9.87 -9.40
N LEU A 48 -1.78 -9.28 -8.94
CA LEU A 48 -2.08 -7.87 -9.20
C LEU A 48 -0.99 -6.95 -8.64
N THR A 49 -0.49 -7.22 -7.43
CA THR A 49 0.56 -6.39 -6.82
C THR A 49 1.87 -6.49 -7.58
N VAL A 50 2.27 -7.69 -8.00
CA VAL A 50 3.47 -7.89 -8.83
C VAL A 50 3.33 -7.15 -10.16
N LEU A 51 2.19 -7.27 -10.84
CA LEU A 51 1.94 -6.57 -12.11
C LEU A 51 2.06 -5.05 -11.97
N LEU A 52 1.54 -4.47 -10.88
CA LEU A 52 1.64 -3.02 -10.65
C LEU A 52 3.07 -2.57 -10.38
N VAL A 53 3.82 -3.31 -9.56
CA VAL A 53 5.22 -2.97 -9.24
C VAL A 53 6.08 -3.05 -10.50
N LEU A 54 5.93 -4.12 -11.27
CA LEU A 54 6.64 -4.31 -12.53
C LEU A 54 6.24 -3.25 -13.57
N GLY A 55 4.95 -2.99 -13.74
CA GLY A 55 4.47 -1.99 -14.69
C GLY A 55 4.93 -0.58 -14.36
N ALA A 56 4.84 -0.18 -13.09
CA ALA A 56 5.34 1.12 -12.63
C ALA A 56 6.86 1.24 -12.79
N GLY A 57 7.62 0.20 -12.40
CA GLY A 57 9.07 0.16 -12.57
C GLY A 57 9.50 0.24 -14.03
N ALA A 58 8.84 -0.53 -14.90
CA ALA A 58 9.09 -0.50 -16.34
C ALA A 58 8.80 0.88 -16.94
N GLY A 59 7.64 1.47 -16.61
CA GLY A 59 7.25 2.79 -17.10
C GLY A 59 8.23 3.89 -16.69
N VAL A 60 8.62 3.92 -15.41
CA VAL A 60 9.64 4.87 -14.92
C VAL A 60 10.99 4.63 -15.57
N GLY A 61 11.42 3.37 -15.71
CA GLY A 61 12.67 3.02 -16.37
C GLY A 61 12.73 3.41 -17.85
N MET A 62 11.58 3.39 -18.55
CA MET A 62 11.48 3.85 -19.94
C MET A 62 11.52 5.37 -20.05
N ILE A 63 10.88 6.11 -19.12
CA ILE A 63 10.81 7.58 -19.15
C ILE A 63 12.15 8.23 -18.74
N LEU A 64 12.82 7.69 -17.72
CA LEU A 64 14.09 8.22 -17.22
C LEU A 64 15.31 7.78 -18.03
N GLY A 65 15.12 6.90 -19.02
CA GLY A 65 16.19 6.39 -19.85
C GLY A 65 16.63 7.42 -20.88
N ASP A 66 17.94 7.72 -20.91
CA ASP A 66 18.56 8.51 -21.98
C ASP A 66 18.42 7.78 -23.34
N GLU A 67 18.32 8.52 -24.45
CA GLU A 67 18.02 7.93 -25.78
C GLU A 67 19.10 6.97 -26.30
N ARG A 68 20.28 6.97 -25.67
CA ARG A 68 21.36 6.05 -25.96
C ARG A 68 21.14 4.68 -25.29
N GLY A 69 20.48 3.78 -26.02
CA GLY A 69 20.43 2.36 -25.70
C GLY A 69 19.13 1.68 -26.11
N TRP A 70 18.99 0.40 -25.77
CA TRP A 70 17.75 -0.33 -26.00
C TRP A 70 16.72 -0.04 -24.91
N PRO A 71 15.50 0.41 -25.26
CA PRO A 71 14.48 0.83 -24.29
C PRO A 71 14.03 -0.30 -23.36
N TRP A 72 14.00 -1.55 -23.87
CA TRP A 72 13.62 -2.72 -23.08
C TRP A 72 14.60 -3.03 -21.94
N LYS A 73 15.91 -2.78 -22.12
CA LYS A 73 16.92 -2.99 -21.07
C LYS A 73 16.73 -2.02 -19.91
N LYS A 74 16.32 -0.78 -20.21
CA LYS A 74 16.05 0.26 -19.21
C LYS A 74 14.74 0.00 -18.47
N GLY A 75 13.71 -0.44 -19.19
CA GLY A 75 12.47 -0.93 -18.57
C GLY A 75 12.73 -2.07 -17.60
N LEU A 76 13.55 -3.06 -18.00
CA LEU A 76 13.94 -4.17 -17.12
C LEU A 76 14.71 -3.71 -15.88
N LEU A 77 15.66 -2.78 -16.05
CA LEU A 77 16.37 -2.18 -14.92
C LEU A 77 15.40 -1.47 -13.96
N GLY A 78 14.46 -0.69 -14.50
CA GLY A 78 13.42 -0.02 -13.71
C GLY A 78 12.53 -1.00 -12.94
N MET A 79 12.17 -2.15 -13.54
CA MET A 79 11.44 -3.23 -12.86
C MET A 79 12.24 -3.79 -11.68
N VAL A 80 13.53 -4.09 -11.86
CA VAL A 80 14.39 -4.63 -10.80
C VAL A 80 14.51 -3.63 -9.65
N VAL A 81 14.78 -2.36 -9.96
CA VAL A 81 14.87 -1.30 -8.96
C VAL A 81 13.55 -1.13 -8.21
N ALA A 82 12.41 -1.12 -8.91
CA ALA A 82 11.10 -1.02 -8.29
C ALA A 82 10.78 -2.18 -7.34
N CYS A 83 11.19 -3.41 -7.70
CA CYS A 83 11.08 -4.57 -6.82
C CYS A 83 11.91 -4.40 -5.54
N LEU A 84 13.16 -3.94 -5.66
CA LEU A 84 14.03 -3.69 -4.51
C LEU A 84 13.46 -2.61 -3.59
N ILE A 85 13.05 -1.47 -4.15
CA ILE A 85 12.42 -0.39 -3.40
C ILE A 85 11.16 -0.88 -2.71
N SER A 86 10.30 -1.63 -3.41
CA SER A 86 9.06 -2.16 -2.83
C SER A 86 9.33 -3.10 -1.66
N ALA A 87 10.32 -3.99 -1.79
CA ALA A 87 10.71 -4.91 -0.72
C ALA A 87 11.26 -4.16 0.50
N VAL A 88 12.15 -3.19 0.30
CA VAL A 88 12.73 -2.38 1.38
C VAL A 88 11.68 -1.47 2.02
N ALA A 89 10.86 -0.78 1.23
CA ALA A 89 9.84 0.12 1.74
C ALA A 89 8.75 -0.65 2.49
N MET A 90 8.19 -1.71 1.91
CA MET A 90 7.13 -2.46 2.58
C MET A 90 7.66 -3.27 3.75
N GLY A 91 8.74 -4.04 3.54
CA GLY A 91 9.31 -4.89 4.57
C GLY A 91 10.00 -4.08 5.68
N GLY A 92 10.86 -3.15 5.31
CA GLY A 92 11.61 -2.31 6.23
C GLY A 92 10.72 -1.35 7.03
N CYS A 93 9.74 -0.69 6.39
CA CYS A 93 8.80 0.16 7.13
C CYS A 93 7.95 -0.67 8.09
N SER A 94 7.44 -1.83 7.64
CA SER A 94 6.63 -2.70 8.52
C SER A 94 7.44 -3.21 9.70
N TRP A 95 8.68 -3.68 9.46
CA TRP A 95 9.61 -4.08 10.53
C TRP A 95 9.85 -2.94 11.50
N TRP A 96 10.17 -1.75 10.99
CA TRP A 96 10.44 -0.57 11.81
C TRP A 96 9.23 -0.21 12.67
N LEU A 97 8.03 -0.14 12.08
CA LEU A 97 6.80 0.19 12.79
C LEU A 97 6.45 -0.83 13.89
N ILE A 98 6.68 -2.12 13.64
CA ILE A 98 6.54 -3.16 14.68
C ILE A 98 7.57 -2.93 15.79
N GLY A 99 8.82 -2.63 15.44
CA GLY A 99 9.87 -2.30 16.42
C GLY A 99 9.56 -1.06 17.26
N LEU A 100 8.80 -0.10 16.71
CA LEU A 100 8.35 1.08 17.44
C LEU A 100 7.23 0.77 18.44
N GLN A 101 6.53 -0.37 18.32
CA GLN A 101 5.47 -0.72 19.27
C GLN A 101 5.98 -0.83 20.71
N LYS A 102 7.26 -1.17 20.92
CA LYS A 102 7.87 -1.23 22.27
C LYS A 102 8.06 0.13 22.93
N TYR A 103 8.05 1.22 22.17
CA TYR A 103 8.16 2.60 22.67
C TYR A 103 6.78 3.27 22.81
N LYS A 104 5.70 2.54 22.54
CA LYS A 104 4.35 3.04 22.74
C LYS A 104 4.02 3.02 24.22
N ASN A 105 3.95 4.20 24.84
CA ASN A 105 3.41 4.32 26.19
C ASN A 105 1.91 4.08 26.16
N GLU A 106 1.44 3.10 26.94
CA GLU A 106 0.01 2.92 27.21
C GLU A 106 -0.43 4.00 28.19
N ILE A 107 -1.31 4.89 27.75
CA ILE A 107 -1.91 5.91 28.62
C ILE A 107 -3.14 5.26 29.28
N TYR A 108 -3.03 4.97 30.58
CA TYR A 108 -4.17 4.47 31.36
C TYR A 108 -5.14 5.62 31.63
N GLY A 109 -6.33 5.52 31.04
CA GLY A 109 -7.43 6.44 31.31
C GLY A 109 -8.28 5.93 32.49
N PRO A 110 -9.05 6.81 33.16
CA PRO A 110 -9.95 6.41 34.26
C PRO A 110 -11.11 5.50 33.82
N TRP A 111 -11.26 5.26 32.51
CA TRP A 111 -12.28 4.40 31.90
C TRP A 111 -11.72 3.09 31.36
N ASP A 112 -10.43 2.78 31.57
CA ASP A 112 -9.82 1.54 31.09
C ASP A 112 -10.33 0.35 31.93
N PRO A 113 -10.83 -0.75 31.31
CA PRO A 113 -11.36 -1.88 32.06
C PRO A 113 -10.32 -2.47 33.02
N ALA A 114 -10.72 -2.68 34.28
CA ALA A 114 -9.83 -3.28 35.27
C ALA A 114 -9.37 -4.67 34.81
N ARG A 115 -8.05 -4.93 34.86
CA ARG A 115 -7.53 -6.26 34.55
C ARG A 115 -7.91 -7.24 35.66
N PRO A 116 -8.50 -8.40 35.35
CA PRO A 116 -8.94 -9.36 36.36
C PRO A 116 -7.73 -9.92 37.11
N ILE A 117 -7.75 -9.79 38.44
CA ILE A 117 -6.75 -10.38 39.32
C ILE A 117 -7.17 -11.84 39.56
N ILE A 118 -6.52 -12.78 38.88
CA ILE A 118 -6.76 -14.22 39.12
C ILE A 118 -5.97 -14.60 40.37
N ILE A 119 -6.63 -14.55 41.52
CA ILE A 119 -6.08 -15.12 42.76
C ILE A 119 -6.30 -16.63 42.68
N SER A 120 -5.25 -17.40 42.41
CA SER A 120 -5.31 -18.85 42.55
C SER A 120 -5.47 -19.18 44.04
N ARG A 121 -6.72 -19.38 44.48
CA ARG A 121 -7.00 -19.88 45.82
C ARG A 121 -6.49 -21.33 45.86
N ARG A 122 -5.50 -21.64 46.73
CA ARG A 122 -5.10 -23.03 47.01
C ARG A 122 -6.36 -23.79 47.43
N HIS A 123 -6.70 -24.83 46.68
CA HIS A 123 -7.65 -25.85 47.12
C HIS A 123 -6.98 -26.56 48.29
N TRP A 124 -7.57 -26.48 49.48
CA TRP A 124 -7.15 -27.31 50.61
C TRP A 124 -7.86 -28.64 50.41
N ASP A 125 -7.09 -29.70 50.20
CA ASP A 125 -7.59 -31.07 50.24
C ASP A 125 -7.77 -31.40 51.73
N ASP A 126 -9.03 -31.45 52.19
CA ASP A 126 -9.37 -31.94 53.52
C ASP A 126 -9.39 -33.48 53.45
N GLU A 127 -8.38 -34.13 54.04
CA GLU A 127 -8.37 -35.56 54.39
C GLU A 127 -9.19 -35.84 55.65
#